data_AF-A0A2V7LAL0-F1
#
_entry.id   AF-A0A2V7LAL0-F1
#
_cell.length_a   1.000
_cell.length_b   1.000
_cell.length_c   1.000
_cell.angle_alpha   90.00
_cell.angle_beta   90.00
_cell.angle_gamma   90.00
#
_symmetry.space_group_name_H-M   'P 1'
#
loop_
_entity.id
_entity.type
_entity.pdbx_description
1 polymer ?
#
loop_
_entity_poly.entity_id
_entity_poly.type
_entity_poly.pdbx_seq_one_letter_code
_entity_poly.pdbx_strand_id
1 'polypeptide(L)'
;MYRDWVLTALIVWPIVAAAGVLVAPPRWAKHLALAASLVEFGLSVPLWWTFVPEGGVQFIRDAPWIPGWGIGYTVGVDGISLFMVLLTTFLVPLSVLGSYSYITSRERGFYSLLLVLTSGMLGVFVALDLFLFYVMWELMLIPMYFIIGVWGGERRLYAAIKFFIYTFFGSLLMLAAILVLVHVVGQRTGVYSFAYAHLLAHIGGLGSLAFWLFGAFFLAFAIKVPMFPFHTWLPDAHVEAPTAGSVLLAGILLKMGTYGFLR
;
A
#
# COMPACT_ATOMS: atom_id res chain seq x y z
N MET A 1 -4.58 10.77 -22.72
CA MET A 1 -4.63 11.80 -21.65
C MET A 1 -5.00 11.23 -20.30
N TYR A 2 -6.26 10.87 -19.99
CA TYR A 2 -6.61 10.28 -18.67
C TYR A 2 -5.73 9.08 -18.29
N ARG A 3 -5.48 8.21 -19.27
CA ARG A 3 -4.66 7.00 -19.11
C ARG A 3 -3.23 7.24 -18.61
N ASP A 4 -2.66 8.40 -18.91
CA ASP A 4 -1.23 8.66 -18.74
C ASP A 4 -0.87 9.18 -17.35
N TRP A 5 -1.85 9.75 -16.63
CA TRP A 5 -1.61 10.44 -15.35
C TRP A 5 -2.46 9.92 -14.19
N VAL A 6 -3.57 9.22 -14.47
CA VAL A 6 -4.55 8.85 -13.43
C VAL A 6 -3.92 8.08 -12.26
N LEU A 7 -3.09 7.05 -12.51
CA LEU A 7 -2.50 6.27 -11.42
C LEU A 7 -1.56 7.11 -10.55
N THR A 8 -0.83 8.04 -11.18
CA THR A 8 0.03 8.97 -10.45
C THR A 8 -0.79 9.97 -9.64
N ALA A 9 -1.90 10.46 -10.19
CA ALA A 9 -2.81 11.30 -9.43
C ALA A 9 -3.42 10.55 -8.24
N LEU A 10 -3.82 9.29 -8.40
CA LEU A 10 -4.35 8.46 -7.31
C LEU A 10 -3.32 8.24 -6.19
N ILE A 11 -2.02 8.13 -6.50
CA ILE A 11 -0.98 8.03 -5.47
C ILE A 11 -0.68 9.39 -4.83
N VAL A 12 -0.56 10.45 -5.61
CA VAL A 12 -0.04 11.75 -5.13
C VAL A 12 -1.13 12.63 -4.50
N TRP A 13 -2.36 12.59 -5.03
CA TRP A 13 -3.47 13.42 -4.55
C TRP A 13 -3.74 13.26 -3.04
N PRO A 14 -3.80 12.05 -2.47
CA PRO A 14 -4.03 11.89 -1.03
C PRO A 14 -2.90 12.49 -0.19
N ILE A 15 -1.65 12.44 -0.65
CA ILE A 15 -0.51 13.06 0.04
C ILE A 15 -0.65 14.58 0.04
N VAL A 16 -0.97 15.16 -1.12
CA VAL A 16 -1.19 16.61 -1.25
C VAL A 16 -2.37 17.06 -0.37
N ALA A 17 -3.47 16.31 -0.39
CA ALA A 17 -4.63 16.57 0.45
C ALA A 17 -4.32 16.40 1.94
N ALA A 18 -3.51 15.41 2.34
CA ALA A 18 -3.06 15.21 3.71
C ALA A 18 -2.27 16.42 4.22
N ALA A 19 -1.36 16.96 3.42
CA ALA A 19 -0.64 18.18 3.77
C ALA A 19 -1.61 19.37 3.97
N GLY A 20 -2.60 19.50 3.08
CA GLY A 20 -3.67 20.50 3.21
C GLY A 20 -4.49 20.35 4.50
N VAL A 21 -4.89 19.13 4.85
CA VAL A 21 -5.63 18.81 6.09
C VAL A 21 -4.77 19.12 7.33
N LEU A 22 -3.48 18.85 7.29
CA LEU A 22 -2.57 19.05 8.42
C LEU A 22 -2.42 20.54 8.78
N VAL A 23 -2.34 21.42 7.78
CA VAL A 23 -2.17 22.87 7.97
C VAL A 23 -3.50 23.61 8.16
N ALA A 24 -4.62 23.01 7.74
CA ALA A 24 -5.94 23.61 7.88
C ALA A 24 -6.40 23.75 9.35
N PRO A 25 -7.35 24.65 9.65
CA PRO A 25 -7.99 24.71 10.97
C PRO A 25 -8.67 23.37 11.32
N PRO A 26 -8.70 22.92 12.60
CA PRO A 26 -9.17 21.58 12.97
C PRO A 26 -10.61 21.33 12.54
N ARG A 27 -11.48 22.34 12.65
CA ARG A 27 -12.89 22.29 12.25
C ARG A 27 -13.11 21.88 10.79
N TRP A 28 -12.12 22.11 9.92
CA TRP A 28 -12.21 21.79 8.50
C TRP A 28 -11.58 20.43 8.16
N ALA A 29 -10.81 19.81 9.08
CA ALA A 29 -10.02 18.62 8.78
C ALA A 29 -10.85 17.48 8.19
N LYS A 30 -11.97 17.14 8.83
CA LYS A 30 -12.87 16.07 8.39
C LYS A 30 -13.56 16.37 7.04
N HIS A 31 -13.97 17.62 6.83
CA HIS A 31 -14.63 18.04 5.59
C HIS A 31 -13.66 18.07 4.41
N LEU A 32 -12.43 18.54 4.63
CA LEU A 32 -11.38 18.52 3.62
C LEU A 32 -10.97 17.10 3.27
N ALA A 33 -10.82 16.22 4.26
CA ALA A 33 -10.52 14.82 4.03
C ALA A 33 -11.64 14.09 3.28
N LEU A 34 -12.89 14.38 3.62
CA LEU A 34 -14.04 13.84 2.89
C LEU A 34 -14.03 14.30 1.44
N ALA A 35 -13.91 15.61 1.20
CA ALA A 35 -13.83 16.16 -0.14
C ALA A 35 -12.68 15.54 -0.94
N ALA A 36 -11.49 15.41 -0.34
CA ALA A 36 -10.34 14.80 -0.97
C ALA A 36 -10.57 13.33 -1.35
N SER A 37 -11.12 12.53 -0.44
CA SER A 37 -11.44 11.12 -0.69
C SER A 37 -12.55 10.92 -1.73
N LEU A 38 -13.53 11.84 -1.80
CA LEU A 38 -14.56 11.82 -2.85
C LEU A 38 -13.99 12.19 -4.21
N VAL A 39 -13.08 13.16 -4.28
CA VAL A 39 -12.33 13.48 -5.51
C VAL A 39 -11.52 12.26 -5.95
N GLU A 40 -10.83 11.61 -5.02
CA GLU A 40 -10.04 10.40 -5.31
C GLU A 40 -10.90 9.25 -5.85
N PHE A 41 -12.05 8.99 -5.23
CA PHE A 41 -13.04 8.04 -5.74
C PHE A 41 -13.56 8.43 -7.13
N GLY A 42 -13.87 9.71 -7.33
CA GLY A 42 -14.27 10.22 -8.64
C GLY A 42 -13.19 10.05 -9.71
N LEU A 43 -11.92 10.14 -9.33
CA LEU A 43 -10.78 9.91 -10.23
C LEU A 43 -10.56 8.43 -10.57
N SER A 44 -10.89 7.50 -9.66
CA SER A 44 -10.71 6.06 -9.89
C SER A 44 -11.84 5.45 -10.71
N VAL A 45 -13.08 5.94 -10.55
CA VAL A 45 -14.28 5.41 -11.20
C VAL A 45 -14.18 5.25 -12.73
N PRO A 46 -13.64 6.22 -13.51
CA PRO A 46 -13.48 6.05 -14.95
C PRO A 46 -12.54 4.92 -15.38
N LEU A 47 -11.69 4.38 -14.48
CA LEU A 47 -10.88 3.19 -14.76
C LEU A 47 -11.76 2.00 -15.15
N TRP A 48 -12.94 1.84 -14.52
CA TRP A 48 -13.85 0.72 -14.80
C TRP A 48 -14.28 0.66 -16.27
N TRP A 49 -14.69 1.80 -16.85
CA TRP A 49 -15.15 1.85 -18.23
C TRP A 49 -14.03 1.95 -19.26
N THR A 50 -12.84 2.40 -18.86
CA THR A 50 -11.72 2.59 -19.78
C THR A 50 -10.74 1.41 -19.82
N PHE A 51 -10.86 0.48 -18.87
CA PHE A 51 -10.09 -0.76 -18.80
C PHE A 51 -10.62 -1.81 -19.78
N VAL A 52 -9.70 -2.47 -20.49
CA VAL A 52 -10.01 -3.55 -21.44
C VAL A 52 -9.67 -4.90 -20.79
N PRO A 53 -10.63 -5.80 -20.48
CA PRO A 53 -10.34 -7.04 -19.74
C PRO A 53 -9.22 -7.92 -20.30
N GLU A 54 -9.10 -8.00 -21.62
CA GLU A 54 -8.11 -8.83 -22.32
C GLU A 54 -6.75 -8.14 -22.53
N GLY A 55 -6.62 -6.87 -22.15
CA GLY A 55 -5.45 -6.03 -22.46
C GLY A 55 -4.24 -6.21 -21.53
N GLY A 56 -4.31 -7.12 -20.56
CA GLY A 56 -3.27 -7.28 -19.53
C GLY A 56 -3.08 -6.02 -18.68
N VAL A 57 -1.84 -5.70 -18.33
CA VAL A 57 -1.48 -4.51 -17.56
C VAL A 57 -1.66 -3.25 -18.42
N GLN A 58 -2.43 -2.30 -17.93
CA GLN A 58 -2.81 -1.05 -18.61
C GLN A 58 -2.46 0.18 -17.75
N PHE A 59 -2.69 1.37 -18.32
CA PHE A 59 -2.44 2.65 -17.64
C PHE A 59 -0.98 2.81 -17.18
N ILE A 60 -0.06 2.23 -17.96
CA ILE A 60 1.35 2.16 -17.58
C ILE A 60 1.96 3.56 -17.63
N ARG A 61 2.55 3.96 -16.51
CA ARG A 61 3.46 5.09 -16.45
C ARG A 61 4.81 4.57 -16.00
N ASP A 62 5.79 4.72 -16.87
CA ASP A 62 7.18 4.36 -16.59
C ASP A 62 8.05 5.62 -16.65
N ALA A 63 8.74 5.91 -15.56
CA ALA A 63 9.61 7.07 -15.44
C ALA A 63 10.83 6.73 -14.58
N PRO A 64 12.02 7.27 -14.91
CA PRO A 64 13.19 7.12 -14.06
C PRO A 64 12.95 7.75 -12.69
N TRP A 65 13.24 7.02 -11.60
CA TRP A 65 13.17 7.56 -10.24
C TRP A 65 14.56 7.68 -9.61
N ILE A 66 15.30 6.58 -9.49
CA ILE A 66 16.71 6.58 -9.06
C ILE A 66 17.52 5.76 -10.08
N PRO A 67 17.87 6.36 -11.24
CA PRO A 67 18.50 5.64 -12.35
C PRO A 67 19.81 4.96 -11.99
N GLY A 68 20.62 5.58 -11.12
CA GLY A 68 21.90 5.01 -10.70
C GLY A 68 21.78 3.67 -9.98
N TRP A 69 20.60 3.36 -9.43
CA TRP A 69 20.30 2.09 -8.77
C TRP A 69 19.32 1.21 -9.55
N GLY A 70 18.92 1.64 -10.76
CA GLY A 70 17.96 0.90 -11.57
C GLY A 70 16.53 0.89 -11.03
N ILE A 71 16.18 1.88 -10.21
CA ILE A 71 14.84 2.00 -9.60
C ILE A 71 13.98 2.91 -10.47
N GLY A 72 12.83 2.38 -10.91
CA GLY A 72 11.83 3.08 -11.70
C GLY A 72 10.63 3.51 -10.87
N TYR A 73 9.98 4.59 -11.29
CA TYR A 73 8.58 4.82 -10.99
C TYR A 73 7.76 4.16 -12.10
N THR A 74 7.58 2.86 -11.98
CA THR A 74 6.78 2.07 -12.93
C THR A 74 5.48 1.68 -12.23
N VAL A 75 4.36 2.21 -12.71
CA VAL A 75 3.03 1.90 -12.21
C VAL A 75 2.13 1.42 -13.34
N GLY A 76 1.16 0.58 -13.03
CA GLY A 76 0.15 0.08 -13.97
C GLY A 76 -0.90 -0.74 -13.24
N VAL A 77 -2.00 -1.04 -13.92
CA VAL A 77 -3.15 -1.75 -13.35
C VAL A 77 -3.55 -2.90 -14.26
N ASP A 78 -3.69 -4.09 -13.69
CA ASP A 78 -4.36 -5.24 -14.31
C ASP A 78 -5.76 -5.46 -13.70
N GLY A 79 -6.44 -6.55 -14.10
CA GLY A 79 -7.80 -6.84 -13.66
C GLY A 79 -7.94 -6.95 -12.14
N ILE A 80 -6.98 -7.59 -11.45
CA ILE A 80 -7.01 -7.74 -9.99
C ILE A 80 -6.76 -6.39 -9.32
N SER A 81 -5.75 -5.67 -9.80
CA SER A 81 -5.36 -4.35 -9.27
C SER A 81 -6.49 -3.33 -9.42
N LEU A 82 -7.27 -3.40 -10.51
CA LEU A 82 -8.43 -2.53 -10.76
C LEU A 82 -9.46 -2.63 -9.64
N PHE A 83 -9.85 -3.85 -9.27
CA PHE A 83 -10.81 -4.06 -8.18
C PHE A 83 -10.27 -3.54 -6.85
N MET A 84 -8.98 -3.74 -6.58
CA MET A 84 -8.36 -3.27 -5.34
C MET A 84 -8.30 -1.73 -5.27
N VAL A 85 -7.99 -1.06 -6.38
CA VAL A 85 -8.01 0.41 -6.48
C VAL A 85 -9.42 0.96 -6.27
N LEU A 86 -10.43 0.40 -6.95
CA LEU A 86 -11.83 0.84 -6.81
C LEU A 86 -12.35 0.57 -5.39
N LEU A 87 -12.05 -0.58 -4.81
CA LEU A 87 -12.46 -0.91 -3.44
C LEU A 87 -11.79 0.02 -2.42
N THR A 88 -10.50 0.32 -2.58
CA THR A 88 -9.77 1.22 -1.69
C THR A 88 -10.38 2.62 -1.73
N THR A 89 -10.49 3.19 -2.93
CA THR A 89 -11.05 4.55 -3.11
C THR A 89 -12.52 4.64 -2.74
N PHE A 90 -13.28 3.54 -2.77
CA PHE A 90 -14.65 3.49 -2.27
C PHE A 90 -14.74 3.45 -0.74
N LEU A 91 -13.89 2.66 -0.07
CA LEU A 91 -13.95 2.49 1.39
C LEU A 91 -13.41 3.70 2.18
N VAL A 92 -12.48 4.45 1.62
CA VAL A 92 -11.88 5.61 2.29
C VAL A 92 -12.89 6.72 2.60
N PRO A 93 -13.74 7.22 1.68
CA PRO A 93 -14.76 8.21 2.02
C PRO A 93 -15.77 7.69 3.05
N LEU A 94 -16.11 6.40 3.01
CA LEU A 94 -16.97 5.78 4.03
C LEU A 94 -16.28 5.72 5.40
N SER A 95 -14.98 5.44 5.43
CA SER A 95 -14.17 5.44 6.64
C SER A 95 -14.05 6.84 7.24
N VAL A 96 -13.87 7.86 6.39
CA VAL A 96 -13.90 9.27 6.78
C VAL A 96 -15.27 9.61 7.38
N LEU A 97 -16.37 9.37 6.67
CA LEU A 97 -17.73 9.65 7.13
C LEU A 97 -18.05 8.94 8.46
N GLY A 98 -17.70 7.67 8.57
CA GLY A 98 -17.92 6.88 9.77
C GLY A 98 -17.17 7.43 11.00
N SER A 99 -16.06 8.15 10.79
CA SER A 99 -15.24 8.72 11.86
C SER A 99 -15.67 10.10 12.38
N TYR A 100 -16.67 10.74 11.75
CA TYR A 100 -17.08 12.12 12.05
C TYR A 100 -17.53 12.36 13.49
N SER A 101 -18.14 11.35 14.11
CA SER A 101 -18.77 11.46 15.43
C SER A 101 -17.83 11.14 16.58
N TYR A 102 -16.86 10.24 16.39
CA TYR A 102 -16.01 9.73 17.47
C TYR A 102 -14.56 10.22 17.43
N ILE A 103 -14.05 10.68 16.28
CA ILE A 103 -12.74 11.34 16.21
C ILE A 103 -12.93 12.83 16.51
N THR A 104 -12.74 13.20 17.78
CA THR A 104 -12.92 14.57 18.28
C THR A 104 -11.62 15.23 18.76
N SER A 105 -10.53 14.46 18.86
CA SER A 105 -9.23 14.95 19.30
C SER A 105 -8.19 14.75 18.20
N ARG A 106 -7.28 15.73 18.06
CA ARG A 106 -6.19 15.71 17.06
C ARG A 106 -6.70 15.41 15.64
N GLU A 107 -7.89 15.89 15.27
CA GLU A 107 -8.57 15.56 14.01
C GLU A 107 -7.66 15.70 12.78
N ARG A 108 -6.88 16.79 12.71
CA ARG A 108 -5.92 17.04 11.62
C ARG A 108 -4.97 15.85 11.43
N GLY A 109 -4.40 15.35 12.52
CA GLY A 109 -3.47 14.23 12.49
C GLY A 109 -4.14 12.95 11.99
N PHE A 110 -5.33 12.63 12.51
CA PHE A 110 -6.06 11.44 12.12
C PHE A 110 -6.37 11.42 10.61
N TYR A 111 -7.03 12.48 10.13
CA TYR A 111 -7.47 12.55 8.74
C TYR A 111 -6.29 12.69 7.76
N SER A 112 -5.21 13.38 8.15
CA SER A 112 -3.99 13.43 7.34
C SER A 112 -3.35 12.04 7.21
N LEU A 113 -3.22 11.30 8.32
CA LEU A 113 -2.67 9.94 8.31
C LEU A 113 -3.55 8.98 7.52
N LEU A 114 -4.88 9.12 7.58
CA LEU A 114 -5.81 8.32 6.79
C LEU A 114 -5.62 8.53 5.28
N LEU A 115 -5.35 9.77 4.85
CA LEU A 115 -5.06 10.08 3.45
C LEU A 115 -3.67 9.58 3.02
N VAL A 116 -2.65 9.72 3.87
CA VAL A 116 -1.31 9.12 3.60
C VAL A 116 -1.39 7.60 3.52
N LEU A 117 -2.16 6.97 4.42
CA LEU A 117 -2.47 5.54 4.36
C LEU A 117 -3.06 5.17 3.00
N THR A 118 -4.01 5.97 2.50
CA THR A 118 -4.66 5.75 1.20
C THR A 118 -3.66 5.76 0.05
N SER A 119 -2.74 6.71 0.02
CA SER A 119 -1.64 6.75 -0.96
C SER A 119 -0.80 5.47 -0.94
N GLY A 120 -0.35 5.04 0.24
CA GLY A 120 0.43 3.81 0.38
C GLY A 120 -0.37 2.58 -0.06
N MET A 121 -1.66 2.51 0.30
CA MET A 121 -2.53 1.40 -0.08
C MET A 121 -2.68 1.29 -1.62
N LEU A 122 -2.95 2.41 -2.29
CA LEU A 122 -3.07 2.43 -3.75
C LEU A 122 -1.73 2.14 -4.43
N GLY A 123 -0.64 2.71 -3.92
CA GLY A 123 0.71 2.47 -4.43
C GLY A 123 1.08 0.99 -4.46
N VAL A 124 0.74 0.22 -3.43
CA VAL A 124 0.98 -1.23 -3.37
C VAL A 124 0.29 -1.97 -4.52
N PHE A 125 -0.94 -1.61 -4.85
CA PHE A 125 -1.71 -2.31 -5.89
C PHE A 125 -1.33 -1.91 -7.31
N VAL A 126 -0.65 -0.80 -7.51
CA VAL A 126 -0.30 -0.32 -8.85
C VAL A 126 1.19 -0.36 -9.15
N ALA A 127 2.04 -0.64 -8.17
CA ALA A 127 3.50 -0.70 -8.37
C ALA A 127 3.92 -1.89 -9.24
N LEU A 128 4.74 -1.63 -10.24
CA LEU A 128 5.37 -2.61 -11.13
C LEU A 128 6.91 -2.58 -11.04
N ASP A 129 7.43 -1.91 -10.02
CA ASP A 129 8.83 -1.93 -9.60
C ASP A 129 8.86 -2.43 -8.15
N LEU A 130 9.70 -3.43 -7.84
CA LEU A 130 9.74 -4.07 -6.53
C LEU A 130 10.20 -3.12 -5.41
N PHE A 131 11.06 -2.15 -5.72
CA PHE A 131 11.47 -1.15 -4.73
C PHE A 131 10.33 -0.17 -4.46
N LEU A 132 9.65 0.30 -5.50
CA LEU A 132 8.45 1.13 -5.36
C LEU A 132 7.36 0.39 -4.57
N PHE A 133 7.11 -0.89 -4.87
CA PHE A 133 6.19 -1.75 -4.13
C PHE A 133 6.54 -1.79 -2.64
N TYR A 134 7.82 -2.02 -2.30
CA TYR A 134 8.30 -2.02 -0.93
C TYR A 134 8.11 -0.66 -0.25
N VAL A 135 8.44 0.45 -0.91
CA VAL A 135 8.25 1.80 -0.35
C VAL A 135 6.77 2.07 -0.06
N MET A 136 5.86 1.70 -0.97
CA MET A 136 4.42 1.87 -0.75
C MET A 136 3.89 0.96 0.36
N TRP A 137 4.45 -0.25 0.47
CA TRP A 137 4.16 -1.21 1.54
C TRP A 137 4.54 -0.67 2.92
N GLU A 138 5.70 -0.01 3.04
CA GLU A 138 6.11 0.65 4.28
C GLU A 138 5.35 1.95 4.53
N LEU A 139 5.06 2.71 3.47
CA LEU A 139 4.30 3.95 3.55
C LEU A 139 2.89 3.72 4.11
N MET A 140 2.23 2.60 3.79
CA MET A 140 0.93 2.28 4.41
C MET A 140 1.06 1.83 5.88
N LEU A 141 2.20 1.24 6.26
CA LEU A 141 2.40 0.68 7.60
C LEU A 141 2.52 1.77 8.67
N ILE A 142 3.29 2.81 8.37
CA ILE A 142 3.60 3.90 9.31
C ILE A 142 2.32 4.65 9.76
N PRO A 143 1.42 5.12 8.88
CA PRO A 143 0.19 5.78 9.29
C PRO A 143 -0.74 4.86 10.08
N MET A 144 -0.83 3.58 9.70
CA MET A 144 -1.69 2.64 10.43
C MET A 144 -1.19 2.43 11.87
N TYR A 145 0.12 2.36 12.08
CA TYR A 145 0.71 2.32 13.42
C TYR A 145 0.25 3.52 14.28
N PHE A 146 0.32 4.74 13.75
CA PHE A 146 -0.13 5.92 14.47
C PHE A 146 -1.65 5.98 14.66
N ILE A 147 -2.43 5.57 13.65
CA ILE A 147 -3.90 5.51 13.73
C ILE A 147 -4.33 4.62 14.90
N ILE A 148 -3.75 3.42 15.02
CA ILE A 148 -3.99 2.53 16.16
C ILE A 148 -3.47 3.19 17.44
N GLY A 149 -2.18 3.55 17.50
CA GLY A 149 -1.52 3.95 18.74
C GLY A 149 -2.06 5.23 19.39
N VAL A 150 -2.62 6.16 18.61
CA VAL A 150 -3.11 7.46 19.10
C VAL A 150 -4.63 7.50 19.27
N TRP A 151 -5.40 6.89 18.35
CA TRP A 151 -6.88 6.94 18.36
C TRP A 151 -7.55 5.60 18.67
N GLY A 152 -6.79 4.56 18.96
CA GLY A 152 -7.31 3.27 19.36
C GLY A 152 -7.88 3.21 20.78
N GLY A 153 -8.27 1.99 21.18
CA GLY A 153 -8.83 1.64 22.48
C GLY A 153 -7.84 1.61 23.65
N GLU A 154 -8.16 0.86 24.69
CA GLU A 154 -7.42 0.84 25.96
C GLU A 154 -5.99 0.30 25.81
N ARG A 155 -5.79 -0.76 25.02
CA ARG A 155 -4.47 -1.40 24.82
C ARG A 155 -3.83 -1.02 23.49
N ARG A 156 -4.24 0.13 22.93
CA ARG A 156 -3.80 0.62 21.63
C ARG A 156 -2.30 0.67 21.41
N LEU A 157 -1.50 1.01 22.42
CA LEU A 157 -0.04 1.08 22.28
C LEU A 157 0.56 -0.31 22.11
N TYR A 158 0.10 -1.27 22.92
CA TYR A 158 0.51 -2.67 22.79
C TYR A 158 0.14 -3.23 21.41
N ALA A 159 -1.10 -3.03 20.98
CA ALA A 159 -1.59 -3.50 19.68
C ALA A 159 -0.82 -2.86 18.50
N ALA A 160 -0.60 -1.55 18.53
CA ALA A 160 0.13 -0.84 17.48
C ALA A 160 1.59 -1.32 17.38
N ILE A 161 2.30 -1.44 18.51
CA ILE A 161 3.69 -1.92 18.53
C ILE A 161 3.75 -3.37 18.04
N LYS A 162 2.86 -4.24 18.50
CA LYS A 162 2.81 -5.65 18.07
C LYS A 162 2.54 -5.76 16.57
N PHE A 163 1.54 -5.05 16.06
CA PHE A 163 1.24 -4.97 14.63
C PHE A 163 2.46 -4.50 13.81
N PHE A 164 3.08 -3.41 14.24
CA PHE A 164 4.24 -2.85 13.56
C PHE A 164 5.41 -3.83 13.55
N ILE A 165 5.81 -4.37 14.70
CA ILE A 165 6.95 -5.29 14.79
C ILE A 165 6.73 -6.55 13.93
N TYR A 166 5.54 -7.15 13.99
CA TYR A 166 5.24 -8.34 13.17
C TYR A 166 5.42 -8.03 11.69
N THR A 167 4.73 -7.00 11.21
CA THR A 167 4.66 -6.70 9.78
C THR A 167 5.96 -6.10 9.24
N PHE A 168 6.63 -5.26 10.03
CA PHE A 168 7.93 -4.65 9.69
C PHE A 168 9.04 -5.70 9.62
N PHE A 169 9.07 -6.66 10.55
CA PHE A 169 10.05 -7.74 10.50
C PHE A 169 9.92 -8.57 9.21
N GLY A 170 8.68 -8.92 8.84
CA GLY A 170 8.42 -9.61 7.58
C GLY A 170 8.87 -8.80 6.37
N SER A 171 8.54 -7.50 6.33
CA SER A 171 8.90 -6.65 5.19
C SER A 171 10.41 -6.42 5.06
N LEU A 172 11.18 -6.38 6.16
CA LEU A 172 12.65 -6.31 6.09
C LEU A 172 13.25 -7.54 5.39
N LEU A 173 12.72 -8.74 5.64
CA LEU A 173 13.16 -9.95 4.95
C LEU A 173 12.79 -9.92 3.46
N MET A 174 11.60 -9.41 3.14
CA MET A 174 11.20 -9.15 1.75
C MET A 174 12.15 -8.18 1.05
N LEU A 175 12.55 -7.08 1.71
CA LEU A 175 13.54 -6.15 1.15
C LEU A 175 14.88 -6.84 0.88
N ALA A 176 15.38 -7.63 1.83
CA ALA A 176 16.60 -8.40 1.62
C ALA A 176 16.50 -9.33 0.40
N ALA A 177 15.36 -10.01 0.24
CA ALA A 177 15.11 -10.88 -0.92
C ALA A 177 15.05 -10.09 -2.23
N ILE A 178 14.38 -8.94 -2.26
CA ILE A 178 14.34 -8.04 -3.42
C ILE A 178 15.77 -7.63 -3.82
N LEU A 179 16.59 -7.19 -2.87
CA LEU A 179 17.96 -6.75 -3.13
C LEU A 179 18.85 -7.89 -3.67
N VAL A 180 18.74 -9.08 -3.07
CA VAL A 180 19.49 -10.27 -3.53
C VAL A 180 19.04 -10.69 -4.93
N LEU A 181 17.72 -10.69 -5.19
CA LEU A 181 17.18 -11.03 -6.51
C LEU A 181 17.70 -10.08 -7.58
N VAL A 182 17.62 -8.77 -7.35
CA VAL A 182 18.13 -7.75 -8.28
C VAL A 182 19.63 -7.90 -8.49
N HIS A 183 20.39 -8.18 -7.43
CA HIS A 183 21.83 -8.37 -7.53
C HIS A 183 22.20 -9.59 -8.39
N VAL A 184 21.57 -10.74 -8.13
CA VAL A 184 21.86 -11.99 -8.86
C VAL A 184 21.43 -11.89 -10.32
N VAL A 185 20.26 -11.32 -10.59
CA VAL A 185 19.81 -11.08 -11.97
C VAL A 185 20.76 -10.09 -12.66
N GLY A 186 21.11 -8.98 -12.00
CA GLY A 186 22.01 -7.97 -12.56
C GLY A 186 23.41 -8.50 -12.88
N GLN A 187 23.96 -9.41 -12.08
CA GLN A 187 25.23 -10.08 -12.38
C GLN A 187 25.17 -10.95 -13.65
N ARG A 188 24.00 -11.49 -13.99
CA ARG A 188 23.80 -12.36 -15.16
C ARG A 188 23.47 -11.56 -16.42
N THR A 189 22.64 -10.53 -16.30
CA THR A 189 22.14 -9.74 -17.44
C THR A 189 22.98 -8.50 -17.71
N GLY A 190 23.81 -8.06 -16.76
CA GLY A 190 24.50 -6.77 -16.78
C GLY A 190 23.59 -5.58 -16.43
N VAL A 191 22.31 -5.82 -16.13
CA VAL A 191 21.30 -4.78 -15.86
C VAL A 191 20.74 -4.95 -14.45
N TYR A 192 21.09 -4.02 -13.56
CA TYR A 192 20.46 -3.90 -12.25
C TYR A 192 19.17 -3.11 -12.41
N SER A 193 18.02 -3.76 -12.25
CA SER A 193 16.71 -3.12 -12.35
C SER A 193 15.73 -3.76 -11.40
N PHE A 194 14.92 -2.92 -10.75
CA PHE A 194 13.83 -3.35 -9.86
C PHE A 194 12.51 -3.55 -10.61
N ALA A 195 12.48 -3.31 -11.93
CA ALA A 195 11.29 -3.51 -12.75
C ALA A 195 10.82 -4.97 -12.69
N TYR A 196 9.57 -5.17 -12.29
CA TYR A 196 8.97 -6.49 -12.07
C TYR A 196 9.05 -7.36 -13.34
N ALA A 197 8.74 -6.80 -14.50
CA ALA A 197 8.81 -7.51 -15.78
C ALA A 197 10.24 -7.98 -16.13
N HIS A 198 11.25 -7.15 -15.84
CA HIS A 198 12.65 -7.52 -16.07
C HIS A 198 13.08 -8.68 -15.18
N LEU A 199 12.74 -8.62 -13.89
CA LEU A 199 13.08 -9.67 -12.94
C LEU A 199 12.37 -10.98 -13.25
N LEU A 200 11.08 -10.91 -13.59
CA LEU A 200 10.29 -12.08 -13.97
C LEU A 200 10.86 -12.78 -15.22
N ALA A 201 11.29 -12.01 -16.22
CA ALA A 201 11.89 -12.56 -17.44
C ALA A 201 13.25 -13.25 -17.20
N HIS A 202 13.95 -12.91 -16.12
CA HIS A 202 15.33 -13.37 -15.84
C HIS A 202 15.47 -14.15 -14.53
N ILE A 203 14.36 -14.58 -13.92
CA ILE A 203 14.34 -15.36 -12.67
C ILE A 203 14.82 -16.81 -12.85
N GLY A 204 15.02 -17.25 -14.09
CA GLY A 204 15.50 -18.60 -14.40
C GLY A 204 16.88 -18.89 -13.80
N GLY A 205 17.15 -20.17 -13.47
CA GLY A 205 18.47 -20.62 -13.04
C GLY A 205 18.88 -20.18 -11.61
N LEU A 206 17.95 -19.81 -10.75
CA LEU A 206 18.23 -19.48 -9.34
C LEU A 206 18.60 -20.72 -8.48
N GLY A 207 18.25 -21.94 -8.92
CA GLY A 207 18.55 -23.16 -8.16
C GLY A 207 17.94 -23.13 -6.75
N SER A 208 18.72 -23.50 -5.73
CA SER A 208 18.27 -23.49 -4.33
C SER A 208 18.02 -22.09 -3.76
N LEU A 209 18.59 -21.03 -4.36
CA LEU A 209 18.34 -19.65 -3.92
C LEU A 209 16.87 -19.27 -4.09
N ALA A 210 16.19 -19.80 -5.10
CA ALA A 210 14.76 -19.55 -5.32
C ALA A 210 13.92 -19.91 -4.09
N PHE A 211 14.24 -21.01 -3.40
CA PHE A 211 13.54 -21.44 -2.20
C PHE A 211 13.68 -20.42 -1.06
N TRP A 212 14.88 -19.88 -0.85
CA TRP A 212 15.14 -18.89 0.20
C TRP A 212 14.52 -17.54 -0.11
N LEU A 213 14.61 -17.08 -1.36
CA LEU A 213 13.95 -15.86 -1.81
C LEU A 213 12.44 -15.98 -1.67
N PHE A 214 11.86 -17.07 -2.17
CA PHE A 214 10.44 -17.37 -1.98
C PHE A 214 10.07 -17.42 -0.50
N GLY A 215 10.86 -18.08 0.35
CA GLY A 215 10.61 -18.17 1.79
C GLY A 215 10.56 -16.79 2.47
N ALA A 216 11.41 -15.85 2.05
CA ALA A 216 11.41 -14.49 2.56
C ALA A 216 10.17 -13.69 2.13
N PHE A 217 9.79 -13.73 0.85
CA PHE A 217 8.53 -13.14 0.36
C PHE A 217 7.32 -13.80 1.04
N PHE A 218 7.31 -15.13 1.10
CA PHE A 218 6.26 -15.91 1.72
C PHE A 218 6.06 -15.52 3.17
N LEU A 219 7.13 -15.38 3.96
CA LEU A 219 7.02 -15.00 5.36
C LEU A 219 6.43 -13.59 5.52
N ALA A 220 6.89 -12.63 4.71
CA ALA A 220 6.36 -11.27 4.72
C ALA A 220 4.85 -11.24 4.43
N PHE A 221 4.42 -11.96 3.38
CA PHE A 221 3.02 -12.04 2.99
C PHE A 221 2.21 -12.88 3.97
N ALA A 222 2.73 -13.99 4.50
CA ALA A 222 2.07 -14.84 5.49
C ALA A 222 1.78 -14.10 6.80
N ILE A 223 2.71 -13.25 7.25
CA ILE A 223 2.47 -12.35 8.39
C ILE A 223 1.34 -11.37 8.08
N LYS A 224 1.32 -10.80 6.86
CA LYS A 224 0.28 -9.83 6.43
C LYS A 224 -1.09 -10.46 6.17
N VAL A 225 -1.15 -11.74 5.77
CA VAL A 225 -2.35 -12.59 5.56
C VAL A 225 -2.88 -13.25 6.86
N PRO A 226 -2.37 -12.85 8.01
CA PRO A 226 -2.34 -13.64 9.26
C PRO A 226 -2.48 -15.17 9.09
N MET A 227 -1.50 -15.82 8.47
CA MET A 227 -1.45 -17.30 8.44
C MET A 227 -0.99 -17.85 9.80
N PHE A 228 -1.36 -19.08 10.15
CA PHE A 228 -0.75 -19.78 11.29
C PHE A 228 0.76 -19.97 11.04
N PRO A 229 1.66 -19.68 12.02
CA PRO A 229 1.42 -19.21 13.39
C PRO A 229 1.51 -17.67 13.60
N PHE A 230 1.59 -16.89 12.51
CA PHE A 230 1.87 -15.44 12.52
C PHE A 230 0.64 -14.52 12.69
N HIS A 231 -0.51 -15.06 13.08
CA HIS A 231 -1.79 -14.34 13.06
C HIS A 231 -2.11 -13.54 14.33
N THR A 232 -1.34 -13.69 15.40
CA THR A 232 -1.71 -13.20 16.74
C THR A 232 -1.75 -11.68 16.86
N TRP A 233 -1.15 -10.94 15.93
CA TRP A 233 -1.25 -9.47 15.90
C TRP A 233 -2.62 -8.99 15.43
N LEU A 234 -3.32 -9.79 14.61
CA LEU A 234 -4.56 -9.38 13.94
C LEU A 234 -5.72 -9.14 14.93
N PRO A 235 -6.01 -10.04 15.89
CA PRO A 235 -7.10 -9.81 16.83
C PRO A 235 -6.89 -8.54 17.66
N ASP A 236 -5.67 -8.31 18.16
CA ASP A 236 -5.33 -7.12 18.93
C ASP A 236 -5.45 -5.85 18.08
N ALA A 237 -4.96 -5.88 16.85
CA ALA A 237 -5.04 -4.73 15.94
C ALA A 237 -6.50 -4.37 15.61
N HIS A 238 -7.37 -5.35 15.37
CA HIS A 238 -8.79 -5.10 15.06
C HIS A 238 -9.60 -4.62 16.25
N VAL A 239 -9.36 -5.19 17.43
CA VAL A 239 -10.07 -4.81 18.66
C VAL A 239 -9.69 -3.38 19.05
N GLU A 240 -8.41 -3.03 18.94
CA GLU A 240 -7.92 -1.74 19.43
C GLU A 240 -7.95 -0.63 18.37
N ALA A 241 -7.98 -0.91 17.07
CA ALA A 241 -8.05 0.14 16.05
C ALA A 241 -9.39 0.91 16.12
N PRO A 242 -9.38 2.24 15.87
CA PRO A 242 -10.63 2.97 15.68
C PRO A 242 -11.44 2.38 14.53
N THR A 243 -12.76 2.55 14.53
CA THR A 243 -13.67 1.90 13.56
C THR A 243 -13.23 2.08 12.11
N ALA A 244 -12.83 3.29 11.72
CA ALA A 244 -12.34 3.59 10.36
C ALA A 244 -11.02 2.87 10.05
N GLY A 245 -10.12 2.78 11.04
CA GLY A 245 -8.90 1.99 10.92
C GLY A 245 -9.22 0.50 10.73
N SER A 246 -10.16 -0.05 11.51
CA SER A 246 -10.59 -1.46 11.38
C SER A 246 -11.25 -1.76 10.03
N VAL A 247 -12.06 -0.84 9.49
CA VAL A 247 -12.65 -0.97 8.14
C VAL A 247 -11.56 -1.07 7.08
N LEU A 248 -10.55 -0.20 7.11
CA LEU A 248 -9.45 -0.26 6.15
C LEU A 248 -8.54 -1.47 6.38
N LEU A 249 -8.27 -1.83 7.63
CA LEU A 249 -7.44 -2.98 7.97
C LEU A 249 -8.06 -4.28 7.44
N ALA A 250 -9.35 -4.50 7.72
CA ALA A 250 -10.09 -5.67 7.24
C ALA A 250 -10.33 -5.59 5.73
N GLY A 251 -10.75 -4.42 5.26
CA GLY A 251 -11.19 -4.16 3.89
C GLY A 251 -10.08 -4.26 2.86
N ILE A 252 -8.89 -3.75 3.19
CA ILE A 252 -7.80 -3.52 2.24
C ILE A 252 -6.47 -4.13 2.70
N LEU A 253 -5.98 -3.81 3.91
CA LEU A 253 -4.61 -4.18 4.31
C LEU A 253 -4.38 -5.70 4.33
N LEU A 254 -5.39 -6.49 4.68
CA LEU A 254 -5.30 -7.95 4.63
C LEU A 254 -5.24 -8.48 3.19
N LYS A 255 -5.91 -7.81 2.24
CA LYS A 255 -5.91 -8.21 0.82
C LYS A 255 -4.57 -7.96 0.15
N MET A 256 -3.77 -7.04 0.68
CA MET A 256 -2.42 -6.78 0.18
C MET A 256 -1.47 -7.96 0.38
N GLY A 257 -1.61 -8.69 1.49
CA GLY A 257 -0.83 -9.91 1.70
C GLY A 257 -1.15 -10.97 0.65
N THR A 258 -2.45 -11.19 0.36
CA THR A 258 -2.87 -12.13 -0.69
C THR A 258 -2.53 -11.64 -2.09
N TYR A 259 -2.61 -10.33 -2.32
CA TYR A 259 -2.19 -9.70 -3.57
C TYR A 259 -0.68 -9.91 -3.80
N GLY A 260 0.13 -9.72 -2.76
CA GLY A 260 1.57 -10.01 -2.78
C GLY A 260 1.87 -11.46 -3.08
N PHE A 261 1.11 -12.43 -2.55
CA PHE A 261 1.29 -13.84 -2.92
C PHE A 261 0.98 -14.16 -4.39
N LEU A 262 0.02 -13.45 -4.99
CA LEU A 262 -0.37 -13.66 -6.38
C LEU A 262 0.62 -13.03 -7.36
N ARG A 263 1.40 -12.03 -6.92
CA ARG A 263 2.33 -11.25 -7.74
C ARG A 263 3.76 -11.70 -7.53
#